data_AF-M0ZHM6-F1
#
_entry.id   AF-M0ZHM6-F1
#
_cell.length_a   1.000
_cell.length_b   1.000
_cell.length_c   1.000
_cell.angle_alpha   90.00
_cell.angle_beta   90.00
_cell.angle_gamma   90.00
#
_symmetry.space_group_name_H-M   'P 1'
#
loop_
_entity.id
_entity.type
_entity.pdbx_description
1 polymer ?
#
loop_
_entity_poly.entity_id
_entity_poly.type
_entity_poly.pdbx_seq_one_letter_code
_entity_poly.pdbx_strand_id
1 'polypeptide(L)'
;MTKLTFFTFIVLATSISFIFLETPPKSFYHTLFISDSFSDNSSIANHLYTLTKRPHVAGSQANADAAAYVLSIFTSCNIPSHLTSYDVALTYPVSRSLTLKSSEKTIKFGLFQEIYDGDPYAEVANEVLPTFHAYARSGTATGPVVYANYGRVEDYATLREMGVNVSNTVVLARYGKIYRGDIVHNAHAVGAIGVLIFTDKKDYGGEKWFPDDKWMPPSGVQVGSVYDGIGDPTTPGWPSTGECERLSDEEVDEGGNVPLIPSLPISWADGDAIIRTIGGKVANVDWQGGKDSPIYRVGPGPAIANLSYEGQQVISTIQNVIAVIEGEEEPDRYASLTFNFS
;
A
#
# COMPACT_ATOMS: atom_id res chain seq x y z
N MET A 1 57.48 30.06 45.11
CA MET A 1 58.02 29.26 43.99
C MET A 1 57.15 28.02 43.82
N THR A 2 56.61 27.86 42.61
CA THR A 2 56.17 26.60 41.97
C THR A 2 55.15 25.71 42.69
N LYS A 3 53.87 25.87 42.32
CA LYS A 3 52.95 24.81 41.82
C LYS A 3 51.52 25.34 41.75
N LEU A 4 51.22 26.16 40.74
CA LEU A 4 49.83 26.49 40.38
C LEU A 4 49.77 26.94 38.91
N THR A 5 50.18 26.08 37.99
CA THR A 5 50.05 26.35 36.54
C THR A 5 50.14 25.05 35.74
N PHE A 6 49.17 24.14 35.90
CA PHE A 6 49.09 22.96 35.01
C PHE A 6 47.67 22.44 34.74
N PHE A 7 46.62 23.23 34.99
CA PHE A 7 45.23 22.78 34.81
C PHE A 7 44.33 23.77 34.04
N THR A 8 44.90 24.49 33.07
CA THR A 8 44.14 25.48 32.26
C THR A 8 44.52 25.49 30.78
N PHE A 9 44.94 24.35 30.22
CA PHE A 9 45.28 24.27 28.78
C PHE A 9 44.72 23.03 28.03
N ILE A 10 43.85 22.21 28.66
CA ILE A 10 43.22 21.04 28.01
C ILE A 10 41.67 21.14 27.98
N VAL A 11 41.11 22.34 28.15
CA VAL A 11 39.65 22.57 28.02
C VAL A 11 39.31 23.61 26.93
N LEU A 12 40.31 24.12 26.19
CA LEU A 12 40.09 25.04 25.05
C LEU A 12 40.31 24.40 23.66
N ALA A 13 40.44 23.07 23.58
CA ALA A 13 40.64 22.35 22.32
C ALA A 13 39.49 21.40 21.95
N THR A 14 38.38 21.40 22.70
CA THR A 14 37.21 20.54 22.44
C THR A 14 35.94 21.32 22.12
N SER A 15 36.03 22.63 21.92
CA SER A 15 34.85 23.52 21.76
C SER A 15 34.72 24.17 20.37
N ILE A 16 35.61 23.89 19.43
CA ILE A 16 35.53 24.39 18.05
C ILE A 16 35.98 23.28 17.09
N SER A 17 35.19 22.22 17.05
CA SER A 17 35.13 21.33 15.90
C SER A 17 33.69 21.33 15.39
N PHE A 18 33.12 22.53 15.22
CA PHE A 18 32.22 22.71 14.09
C PHE A 18 33.12 22.55 12.87
N ILE A 19 33.22 21.31 12.40
CA ILE A 19 33.64 21.03 11.04
C ILE A 19 32.63 21.78 10.20
N PHE A 20 33.00 22.98 9.74
CA PHE A 20 32.42 23.53 8.54
C PHE A 20 32.75 22.48 7.46
N LEU A 21 31.83 21.55 7.25
CA LEU A 21 31.73 20.84 5.98
C LEU A 21 31.48 21.96 4.99
N GLU A 22 32.56 22.45 4.36
CA GLU A 22 32.43 23.38 3.23
C GLU A 22 31.48 22.70 2.24
N THR A 23 30.35 23.35 1.97
CA THR A 23 29.44 22.88 0.93
C THR A 23 30.24 22.85 -0.38
N PRO A 24 30.19 21.73 -1.13
CA PRO A 24 30.99 21.62 -2.34
C PRO A 24 30.62 22.75 -3.31
N PRO A 25 31.58 23.28 -4.08
CA PRO A 25 31.33 24.37 -5.01
C PRO A 25 30.27 23.95 -6.02
N LYS A 26 29.35 24.84 -6.41
CA LYS A 26 28.17 24.52 -7.24
C LYS A 26 28.46 23.82 -8.58
N SER A 27 29.66 24.02 -9.15
CA SER A 27 30.13 23.24 -10.32
C SER A 27 30.17 21.74 -10.06
N PHE A 28 30.31 21.33 -8.80
CA PHE A 28 30.28 19.94 -8.34
C PHE A 28 28.93 19.29 -8.62
N TYR A 29 27.80 19.87 -8.23
CA TYR A 29 26.49 19.23 -8.44
C TYR A 29 26.10 19.17 -9.91
N HIS A 30 26.44 20.20 -10.70
CA HIS A 30 26.29 20.14 -12.15
C HIS A 30 27.13 19.03 -12.76
N THR A 31 28.41 18.93 -12.37
CA THR A 31 29.33 17.87 -12.83
C THR A 31 28.85 16.48 -12.40
N LEU A 32 28.35 16.35 -11.18
CA LEU A 32 27.78 15.11 -10.66
C LEU A 32 26.56 14.68 -11.48
N PHE A 33 25.65 15.61 -11.76
CA PHE A 33 24.43 15.33 -12.53
C PHE A 33 24.72 14.84 -13.95
N ILE A 34 25.73 15.40 -14.62
CA ILE A 34 26.15 14.97 -15.96
C ILE A 34 27.19 13.84 -15.95
N SER A 35 27.58 13.34 -14.77
CA SER A 35 28.59 12.28 -14.67
C SER A 35 27.97 10.93 -15.00
N ASP A 36 28.63 10.16 -15.87
CA ASP A 36 28.20 8.81 -16.23
C ASP A 36 28.08 7.90 -15.00
N SER A 37 28.94 8.10 -13.98
CA SER A 37 28.90 7.33 -12.74
C SER A 37 27.60 7.47 -11.94
N PHE A 38 26.89 8.60 -12.08
CA PHE A 38 25.67 8.88 -11.32
C PHE A 38 24.40 8.44 -12.05
N SER A 39 24.39 8.49 -13.40
CA SER A 39 23.21 8.24 -14.22
C SER A 39 23.30 7.03 -15.15
N ASP A 40 24.36 6.20 -15.07
CA ASP A 40 24.44 5.01 -15.89
C ASP A 40 23.44 3.91 -15.48
N ASN A 41 23.17 3.02 -16.43
CA ASN A 41 22.22 1.91 -16.24
C ASN A 41 22.68 0.93 -15.14
N SER A 42 23.98 0.81 -14.88
CA SER A 42 24.53 -0.13 -13.91
C SER A 42 24.26 0.34 -12.48
N SER A 43 24.48 1.62 -12.21
CA SER A 43 24.17 2.29 -10.95
C SER A 43 22.67 2.25 -10.66
N ILE A 44 21.83 2.60 -11.65
CA ILE A 44 20.36 2.53 -11.50
C ILE A 44 19.91 1.10 -11.19
N ALA A 45 20.40 0.10 -11.92
CA ALA A 45 20.06 -1.31 -11.67
C ALA A 45 20.53 -1.77 -10.28
N ASN A 46 21.69 -1.33 -9.82
CA ASN A 46 22.21 -1.66 -8.49
C ASN A 46 21.40 -1.00 -7.36
N HIS A 47 20.94 0.24 -7.54
CA HIS A 47 20.04 0.91 -6.58
C HIS A 47 18.71 0.16 -6.50
N LEU A 48 18.10 -0.16 -7.65
CA LEU A 48 16.86 -0.93 -7.70
C LEU A 48 17.04 -2.27 -6.99
N TYR A 49 18.08 -3.03 -7.36
CA TYR A 49 18.39 -4.32 -6.73
C TYR A 49 18.56 -4.19 -5.21
N THR A 50 19.26 -3.16 -4.72
CA THR A 50 19.47 -2.96 -3.29
C THR A 50 18.18 -2.65 -2.55
N LEU A 51 17.33 -1.78 -3.11
CA LEU A 51 16.06 -1.37 -2.52
C LEU A 51 15.00 -2.47 -2.56
N THR A 52 15.03 -3.38 -3.53
CA THR A 52 14.02 -4.44 -3.70
C THR A 52 14.42 -5.80 -3.12
N LYS A 53 15.51 -5.88 -2.33
CA LYS A 53 16.00 -7.16 -1.77
C LYS A 53 15.09 -7.81 -0.75
N ARG A 54 14.32 -7.01 0.00
CA ARG A 54 13.43 -7.47 1.06
C ARG A 54 12.14 -6.66 1.05
N PRO A 55 11.01 -7.23 1.48
CA PRO A 55 9.79 -6.47 1.67
C PRO A 55 10.00 -5.33 2.67
N HIS A 56 9.74 -4.09 2.26
CA HIS A 56 10.03 -2.90 3.06
C HIS A 56 8.76 -2.07 3.31
N VAL A 57 7.72 -2.71 3.85
CA VAL A 57 6.46 -2.06 4.23
C VAL A 57 6.71 -0.89 5.19
N ALA A 58 5.98 0.22 5.03
CA ALA A 58 6.07 1.39 5.90
C ALA A 58 6.07 0.99 7.37
N GLY A 59 6.91 1.63 8.20
CA GLY A 59 7.04 1.34 9.63
C GLY A 59 7.86 0.11 10.00
N SER A 60 8.32 -0.69 9.03
CA SER A 60 9.19 -1.84 9.28
C SER A 60 10.67 -1.48 9.36
N GLN A 61 11.48 -2.35 9.98
CA GLN A 61 12.94 -2.20 9.99
C GLN A 61 13.53 -2.17 8.57
N ALA A 62 13.02 -3.01 7.65
CA ALA A 62 13.50 -3.01 6.27
C ALA A 62 13.21 -1.68 5.54
N ASN A 63 12.11 -0.99 5.89
CA ASN A 63 11.82 0.35 5.38
C ASN A 63 12.77 1.41 5.97
N ALA A 64 13.11 1.32 7.25
CA ALA A 64 14.13 2.17 7.87
C ALA A 64 15.53 1.91 7.24
N ASP A 65 15.86 0.66 6.93
CA ASP A 65 17.12 0.31 6.26
C ASP A 65 17.17 0.88 4.82
N ALA A 66 16.05 0.85 4.10
CA ALA A 66 15.93 1.50 2.79
C ALA A 66 16.12 3.03 2.88
N ALA A 67 15.53 3.69 3.89
CA ALA A 67 15.73 5.12 4.14
C ALA A 67 17.19 5.43 4.48
N ALA A 68 17.84 4.62 5.32
CA ALA A 68 19.25 4.76 5.66
C ALA A 68 20.15 4.56 4.42
N TYR A 69 19.81 3.62 3.54
CA TYR A 69 20.51 3.44 2.27
C TYR A 69 20.42 4.70 1.40
N VAL A 70 19.23 5.24 1.16
CA VAL A 70 19.04 6.46 0.36
C VAL A 70 19.79 7.65 0.96
N LEU A 71 19.72 7.84 2.29
CA LEU A 71 20.49 8.85 3.00
C LEU A 71 22.01 8.69 2.76
N SER A 72 22.51 7.45 2.81
CA SER A 72 23.94 7.16 2.58
C SER A 72 24.37 7.52 1.16
N ILE A 73 23.52 7.29 0.15
CA ILE A 73 23.80 7.67 -1.23
C ILE A 73 23.89 9.20 -1.34
N PHE A 74 22.92 9.94 -0.82
CA PHE A 74 22.97 11.41 -0.84
C PHE A 74 24.20 11.95 -0.10
N THR A 75 24.52 11.39 1.06
CA THR A 75 25.70 11.77 1.83
C THR A 75 26.98 11.49 1.05
N SER A 76 27.10 10.34 0.37
CA SER A 76 28.27 10.01 -0.45
C SER A 76 28.44 10.94 -1.65
N CYS A 77 27.34 11.54 -2.11
CA CYS A 77 27.30 12.53 -3.17
C CYS A 77 27.52 13.96 -2.65
N ASN A 78 27.92 14.14 -1.39
CA ASN A 78 28.04 15.44 -0.73
C ASN A 78 26.76 16.30 -0.83
N ILE A 79 25.58 15.68 -0.89
CA ILE A 79 24.29 16.39 -0.88
C ILE A 79 23.83 16.47 0.59
N PRO A 80 23.68 17.69 1.15
CA PRO A 80 23.13 17.88 2.49
C PRO A 80 21.79 17.15 2.63
N SER A 81 21.74 16.18 3.54
CA SER A 81 20.57 15.33 3.72
C SER A 81 20.40 14.92 5.17
N HIS A 82 19.14 14.68 5.57
CA HIS A 82 18.79 14.25 6.92
C HIS A 82 17.51 13.40 6.90
N LEU A 83 17.31 12.65 7.99
CA LEU A 83 16.06 11.93 8.25
C LEU A 83 15.12 12.84 9.02
N THR A 84 13.85 12.82 8.63
CA THR A 84 12.75 13.38 9.42
C THR A 84 11.78 12.26 9.74
N SER A 85 11.54 12.05 11.04
CA SER A 85 10.68 10.98 11.53
C SER A 85 9.29 11.50 11.91
N TYR A 86 8.26 10.70 11.62
CA TYR A 86 6.89 10.92 12.07
C TYR A 86 6.35 9.63 12.66
N ASP A 87 5.67 9.72 13.79
CA ASP A 87 4.98 8.58 14.39
C ASP A 87 3.55 8.60 13.87
N VAL A 88 3.19 7.68 12.97
CA VAL A 88 1.90 7.72 12.27
C VAL A 88 1.06 6.49 12.60
N ALA A 89 -0.27 6.63 12.56
CA ALA A 89 -1.17 5.48 12.68
C ALA A 89 -1.15 4.64 11.40
N LEU A 90 -0.58 3.44 11.47
CA LEU A 90 -0.59 2.43 10.41
C LEU A 90 -1.46 1.25 10.81
N THR A 91 -1.93 0.47 9.83
CA THR A 91 -2.70 -0.75 10.08
C THR A 91 -2.03 -1.96 9.49
N TYR A 92 -2.04 -3.07 10.22
CA TYR A 92 -1.53 -4.37 9.76
C TYR A 92 -2.53 -5.49 10.03
N PRO A 93 -2.56 -6.55 9.21
CA PRO A 93 -3.48 -7.66 9.39
C PRO A 93 -3.06 -8.54 10.58
N VAL A 94 -3.99 -8.80 11.50
CA VAL A 94 -3.83 -9.81 12.56
C VAL A 94 -4.38 -11.15 12.09
N SER A 95 -5.62 -11.14 11.58
CA SER A 95 -6.27 -12.34 11.09
C SER A 95 -7.18 -12.04 9.91
N ARG A 96 -7.36 -13.04 9.04
CA ARG A 96 -8.25 -12.97 7.89
C ARG A 96 -8.73 -14.35 7.50
N SER A 97 -9.97 -14.44 7.08
CA SER A 97 -10.52 -15.66 6.51
C SER A 97 -11.62 -15.35 5.50
N LEU A 98 -11.70 -16.20 4.48
CA LEU A 98 -12.76 -16.17 3.51
C LEU A 98 -13.22 -17.61 3.28
N THR A 99 -14.52 -17.82 3.42
CA THR A 99 -15.17 -19.06 3.03
C THR A 99 -16.39 -18.77 2.18
N LEU A 100 -16.68 -19.67 1.24
CA LEU A 100 -17.84 -19.58 0.37
C LEU A 100 -18.62 -20.87 0.49
N LYS A 101 -19.87 -20.74 0.95
CA LYS A 101 -20.79 -21.85 1.14
C LYS A 101 -21.82 -21.85 0.01
N SER A 102 -21.74 -22.89 -0.83
CA SER A 102 -22.77 -23.26 -1.80
C SER A 102 -23.60 -24.43 -1.24
N SER A 103 -24.74 -24.75 -1.87
CA SER A 103 -25.62 -25.86 -1.49
C SER A 103 -24.90 -27.21 -1.42
N GLU A 104 -23.84 -27.40 -2.20
CA GLU A 104 -23.15 -28.69 -2.36
C GLU A 104 -21.72 -28.70 -1.79
N LYS A 105 -21.14 -27.53 -1.51
CA LYS A 105 -19.72 -27.42 -1.17
C LYS A 105 -19.41 -26.18 -0.34
N THR A 106 -18.50 -26.33 0.61
CA THR A 106 -17.82 -25.20 1.25
C THR A 106 -16.41 -25.08 0.68
N ILE A 107 -16.06 -23.90 0.17
CA ILE A 107 -14.73 -23.56 -0.30
C ILE A 107 -14.08 -22.69 0.77
N LYS A 108 -12.89 -23.07 1.25
CA LYS A 108 -12.05 -22.23 2.09
C LYS A 108 -10.92 -21.69 1.23
N PHE A 109 -10.76 -20.38 1.21
CA PHE A 109 -9.70 -19.73 0.42
C PHE A 109 -8.43 -19.61 1.27
N GLY A 110 -7.28 -19.90 0.65
CA GLY A 110 -5.99 -19.80 1.31
C GLY A 110 -5.51 -18.37 1.49
N LEU A 111 -5.94 -17.46 0.60
CA LEU A 111 -5.57 -16.04 0.58
C LEU A 111 -4.05 -15.78 0.54
N PHE A 112 -3.25 -16.70 0.01
CA PHE A 112 -1.79 -16.54 -0.11
C PHE A 112 -1.38 -16.34 -1.57
N GLN A 113 -0.24 -15.69 -1.77
CA GLN A 113 0.41 -15.58 -3.07
C GLN A 113 1.40 -16.74 -3.20
N GLU A 114 1.37 -17.46 -4.31
CA GLU A 114 2.25 -18.61 -4.54
C GLU A 114 3.66 -18.13 -4.90
N ILE A 115 4.65 -18.83 -4.34
CA ILE A 115 6.05 -18.71 -4.74
C ILE A 115 6.25 -19.63 -5.94
N TYR A 116 6.78 -19.10 -7.04
CA TYR A 116 7.04 -19.88 -8.25
C TYR A 116 8.35 -20.67 -8.13
N ASP A 117 8.46 -21.73 -8.94
CA ASP A 117 9.65 -22.58 -8.94
C ASP A 117 10.90 -21.79 -9.34
N GLY A 118 11.93 -21.84 -8.48
CA GLY A 118 13.20 -21.14 -8.73
C GLY A 118 13.19 -19.65 -8.41
N ASP A 119 12.21 -19.15 -7.65
CA ASP A 119 12.21 -17.77 -7.15
C ASP A 119 13.51 -17.47 -6.38
N PRO A 120 14.35 -16.52 -6.86
CA PRO A 120 15.61 -16.16 -6.19
C PRO A 120 15.40 -15.51 -4.82
N TYR A 121 14.16 -15.14 -4.45
CA TYR A 121 13.82 -14.52 -3.18
C TYR A 121 12.94 -15.39 -2.28
N ALA A 122 12.83 -16.70 -2.57
CA ALA A 122 12.00 -17.63 -1.80
C ALA A 122 12.32 -17.63 -0.29
N GLU A 123 13.57 -17.32 0.09
CA GLU A 123 14.04 -17.26 1.48
C GLU A 123 13.50 -16.07 2.29
N VAL A 124 13.10 -14.98 1.64
CA VAL A 124 12.50 -13.79 2.27
C VAL A 124 10.99 -13.70 2.02
N ALA A 125 10.41 -14.66 1.28
CA ALA A 125 8.99 -14.67 0.97
C ALA A 125 8.09 -14.80 2.21
N ASN A 126 8.59 -15.44 3.28
CA ASN A 126 7.91 -15.53 4.58
C ASN A 126 7.89 -14.21 5.36
N GLU A 127 8.64 -13.18 4.92
CA GLU A 127 8.62 -11.83 5.50
C GLU A 127 7.50 -10.96 4.90
N VAL A 128 6.91 -11.39 3.78
CA VAL A 128 5.82 -10.69 3.11
C VAL A 128 4.57 -10.73 3.99
N LEU A 129 3.99 -9.56 4.24
CA LEU A 129 2.73 -9.47 4.99
C LEU A 129 1.61 -10.22 4.27
N PRO A 130 0.70 -10.87 5.02
CA PRO A 130 -0.54 -11.41 4.46
C PRO A 130 -1.30 -10.32 3.67
N THR A 131 -1.88 -10.63 2.51
CA THR A 131 -2.57 -9.61 1.68
C THR A 131 -3.79 -9.01 2.40
N PHE A 132 -3.91 -7.69 2.37
CA PHE A 132 -4.95 -6.96 3.08
C PHE A 132 -5.20 -5.58 2.45
N HIS A 133 -6.32 -4.98 2.82
CA HIS A 133 -6.56 -3.57 2.58
C HIS A 133 -6.17 -2.78 3.83
N ALA A 134 -5.23 -1.84 3.71
CA ALA A 134 -4.86 -0.98 4.84
C ALA A 134 -6.04 -0.06 5.19
N TYR A 135 -6.29 0.11 6.49
CA TYR A 135 -7.43 0.83 7.08
C TYR A 135 -8.81 0.19 6.83
N ALA A 136 -8.88 -1.07 6.39
CA ALA A 136 -10.16 -1.76 6.35
C ALA A 136 -10.75 -1.96 7.75
N ARG A 137 -12.08 -1.87 7.86
CA ARG A 137 -12.78 -2.11 9.13
C ARG A 137 -12.60 -3.55 9.59
N SER A 138 -12.18 -3.74 10.83
CA SER A 138 -12.23 -5.06 11.49
C SER A 138 -13.69 -5.50 11.66
N GLY A 139 -14.00 -6.74 11.30
CA GLY A 139 -15.35 -7.27 11.39
C GLY A 139 -15.57 -8.55 10.61
N THR A 140 -16.80 -9.06 10.67
CA THR A 140 -17.24 -10.23 9.92
C THR A 140 -18.50 -9.91 9.13
N ALA A 141 -18.50 -10.27 7.85
CA ALA A 141 -19.63 -10.13 6.95
C ALA A 141 -20.02 -11.52 6.42
N THR A 142 -21.26 -11.91 6.63
CA THR A 142 -21.81 -13.15 6.07
C THR A 142 -23.07 -12.84 5.29
N GLY A 143 -23.05 -13.11 3.99
CA GLY A 143 -24.18 -12.78 3.12
C GLY A 143 -24.07 -13.39 1.73
N PRO A 144 -25.16 -13.36 0.95
CA PRO A 144 -25.10 -13.76 -0.45
C PRO A 144 -24.17 -12.84 -1.22
N VAL A 145 -23.56 -13.35 -2.29
CA VAL A 145 -22.61 -12.57 -3.11
C VAL A 145 -23.33 -11.85 -4.24
N VAL A 146 -23.02 -10.57 -4.44
CA VAL A 146 -23.42 -9.76 -5.60
C VAL A 146 -22.19 -9.30 -6.36
N TYR A 147 -22.19 -9.45 -7.68
CA TYR A 147 -21.11 -8.92 -8.52
C TYR A 147 -21.46 -7.49 -8.99
N ALA A 148 -20.62 -6.52 -8.64
CA ALA A 148 -20.85 -5.10 -8.87
C ALA A 148 -19.84 -4.46 -9.85
N ASN A 149 -19.30 -5.24 -10.80
CA ASN A 149 -18.35 -4.73 -11.80
C ASN A 149 -17.15 -4.03 -11.15
N TYR A 150 -16.88 -2.77 -11.47
CA TYR A 150 -15.79 -1.98 -10.88
C TYR A 150 -16.20 -1.28 -9.57
N GLY A 151 -17.42 -1.52 -9.06
CA GLY A 151 -17.91 -0.91 -7.81
C GLY A 151 -18.15 0.59 -7.90
N ARG A 152 -18.39 1.12 -9.10
CA ARG A 152 -18.68 2.54 -9.31
C ARG A 152 -20.12 2.87 -8.96
N VAL A 153 -20.42 4.14 -8.74
CA VAL A 153 -21.79 4.61 -8.46
C VAL A 153 -22.76 4.18 -9.58
N GLU A 154 -22.36 4.29 -10.84
CA GLU A 154 -23.14 3.84 -11.99
C GLU A 154 -23.32 2.31 -12.07
N ASP A 155 -22.40 1.54 -11.50
CA ASP A 155 -22.53 0.08 -11.46
C ASP A 155 -23.67 -0.31 -10.50
N TYR A 156 -23.78 0.35 -9.35
CA TYR A 156 -24.90 0.13 -8.43
C TYR A 156 -26.24 0.65 -8.97
N ALA A 157 -26.24 1.74 -9.75
CA ALA A 157 -27.44 2.18 -10.47
C ALA A 157 -27.91 1.12 -11.48
N THR A 158 -26.97 0.54 -12.24
CA THR A 158 -27.25 -0.55 -13.19
C THR A 158 -27.81 -1.79 -12.47
N LEU A 159 -27.23 -2.18 -11.33
CA LEU A 159 -27.75 -3.30 -10.52
C LEU A 159 -29.20 -3.05 -10.08
N ARG A 160 -29.53 -1.82 -9.68
CA ARG A 160 -30.89 -1.43 -9.29
C ARG A 160 -31.86 -1.53 -10.48
N GLU A 161 -31.48 -1.06 -11.65
CA GLU A 161 -32.27 -1.21 -12.90
C GLU A 161 -32.45 -2.68 -13.29
N MET A 162 -31.44 -3.51 -13.04
CA MET A 162 -31.52 -4.96 -13.18
C MET A 162 -32.37 -5.63 -12.09
N GLY A 163 -32.87 -4.89 -11.10
CA GLY A 163 -33.68 -5.41 -9.99
C GLY A 163 -32.89 -6.24 -8.98
N VAL A 164 -31.58 -5.99 -8.86
CA VAL A 164 -30.68 -6.64 -7.89
C VAL A 164 -30.64 -5.81 -6.62
N ASN A 165 -30.95 -6.44 -5.47
CA ASN A 165 -30.80 -5.81 -4.16
C ASN A 165 -29.43 -6.12 -3.57
N VAL A 166 -28.66 -5.08 -3.24
CA VAL A 166 -27.30 -5.16 -2.69
C VAL A 166 -27.29 -5.09 -1.16
N SER A 167 -28.38 -4.66 -0.53
CA SER A 167 -28.43 -4.52 0.92
C SER A 167 -28.28 -5.87 1.63
N ASN A 168 -27.47 -5.92 2.69
CA ASN A 168 -27.12 -7.14 3.44
C ASN A 168 -26.42 -8.23 2.61
N THR A 169 -25.67 -7.83 1.58
CA THR A 169 -24.87 -8.74 0.73
C THR A 169 -23.38 -8.51 0.91
N VAL A 170 -22.57 -9.50 0.51
CA VAL A 170 -21.13 -9.32 0.30
C VAL A 170 -20.92 -8.96 -1.17
N VAL A 171 -20.36 -7.79 -1.43
CA VAL A 171 -20.08 -7.34 -2.79
C VAL A 171 -18.77 -7.93 -3.28
N LEU A 172 -18.78 -8.46 -4.50
CA LEU A 172 -17.58 -8.77 -5.27
C LEU A 172 -17.42 -7.71 -6.37
N ALA A 173 -16.29 -7.01 -6.38
CA ALA A 173 -15.93 -6.03 -7.40
C ALA A 173 -14.52 -6.28 -7.92
N ARG A 174 -14.22 -5.85 -9.14
CA ARG A 174 -12.86 -5.91 -9.70
C ARG A 174 -12.14 -4.59 -9.54
N TYR A 175 -10.81 -4.65 -9.39
CA TYR A 175 -9.97 -3.46 -9.41
C TYR A 175 -10.04 -2.72 -10.74
N GLY A 176 -9.81 -1.42 -10.68
CA GLY A 176 -9.71 -0.53 -11.83
C GLY A 176 -10.80 0.54 -11.85
N LYS A 177 -10.67 1.48 -12.79
CA LYS A 177 -11.56 2.63 -13.05
C LYS A 177 -11.65 3.68 -11.93
N ILE A 178 -11.75 3.29 -10.68
CA ILE A 178 -11.84 4.17 -9.50
C ILE A 178 -10.86 3.74 -8.41
N TYR A 179 -10.68 4.60 -7.40
CA TYR A 179 -9.87 4.25 -6.25
C TYR A 179 -10.54 3.12 -5.45
N ARG A 180 -9.75 2.23 -4.86
CA ARG A 180 -10.29 1.04 -4.15
C ARG A 180 -11.05 1.42 -2.87
N GLY A 181 -10.72 2.54 -2.23
CA GLY A 181 -11.51 3.08 -1.12
C GLY A 181 -12.94 3.41 -1.56
N ASP A 182 -13.09 4.04 -2.73
CA ASP A 182 -14.41 4.35 -3.32
C ASP A 182 -15.24 3.09 -3.57
N ILE A 183 -14.63 1.99 -3.99
CA ILE A 183 -15.34 0.70 -4.17
C ILE A 183 -16.01 0.29 -2.86
N VAL A 184 -15.29 0.41 -1.73
CA VAL A 184 -15.80 0.04 -0.41
C VAL A 184 -16.84 1.05 0.07
N HIS A 185 -16.59 2.36 -0.09
CA HIS A 185 -17.54 3.42 0.28
C HIS A 185 -18.85 3.31 -0.50
N ASN A 186 -18.79 3.13 -1.81
CA ASN A 186 -19.98 3.00 -2.66
C ASN A 186 -20.79 1.75 -2.30
N ALA A 187 -20.13 0.63 -2.00
CA ALA A 187 -20.80 -0.59 -1.55
C ALA A 187 -21.54 -0.36 -0.22
N HIS A 188 -20.87 0.26 0.75
CA HIS A 188 -21.45 0.59 2.04
C HIS A 188 -22.66 1.53 1.89
N ALA A 189 -22.57 2.55 1.04
CA ALA A 189 -23.64 3.51 0.79
C ALA A 189 -24.94 2.88 0.25
N VAL A 190 -24.87 1.70 -0.39
CA VAL A 190 -26.04 0.95 -0.86
C VAL A 190 -26.43 -0.21 0.07
N GLY A 191 -25.82 -0.28 1.26
CA GLY A 191 -26.15 -1.24 2.31
C GLY A 191 -25.44 -2.59 2.22
N ALA A 192 -24.37 -2.71 1.43
CA ALA A 192 -23.52 -3.89 1.51
C ALA A 192 -22.87 -4.01 2.90
N ILE A 193 -22.60 -5.24 3.33
CA ILE A 193 -22.04 -5.52 4.67
C ILE A 193 -20.58 -5.95 4.63
N GLY A 194 -20.02 -6.17 3.44
CA GLY A 194 -18.61 -6.48 3.24
C GLY A 194 -18.25 -6.49 1.77
N VAL A 195 -16.95 -6.36 1.46
CA VAL A 195 -16.47 -6.21 0.09
C VAL A 195 -15.27 -7.12 -0.19
N LEU A 196 -15.30 -7.79 -1.32
CA LEU A 196 -14.16 -8.52 -1.90
C LEU A 196 -13.76 -7.82 -3.18
N ILE A 197 -12.49 -7.44 -3.30
CA ILE A 197 -11.96 -6.79 -4.50
C ILE A 197 -10.93 -7.71 -5.16
N PHE A 198 -11.14 -8.07 -6.43
CA PHE A 198 -10.25 -9.01 -7.15
C PHE A 198 -9.57 -8.38 -8.37
N THR A 199 -8.38 -8.86 -8.70
CA THR A 199 -7.58 -8.41 -9.85
C THR A 199 -7.97 -9.14 -11.13
N ASP A 200 -9.18 -8.93 -11.64
CA ASP A 200 -9.73 -9.64 -12.82
C ASP A 200 -8.71 -9.85 -13.95
N LYS A 201 -8.62 -11.08 -14.45
CA LYS A 201 -7.72 -11.49 -15.55
C LYS A 201 -7.95 -10.65 -16.81
N LYS A 202 -9.16 -10.12 -17.02
CA LYS A 202 -9.48 -9.20 -18.12
C LYS A 202 -8.57 -7.97 -18.14
N ASP A 203 -8.29 -7.41 -16.97
CA ASP A 203 -7.61 -6.12 -16.83
C ASP A 203 -6.12 -6.29 -16.46
N TYR A 204 -5.79 -7.38 -15.76
CA TYR A 204 -4.44 -7.61 -15.20
C TYR A 204 -3.78 -8.90 -15.68
N GLY A 205 -4.47 -9.70 -16.48
CA GLY A 205 -3.97 -10.99 -16.98
C GLY A 205 -3.51 -10.95 -18.44
N GLY A 206 -2.84 -12.01 -18.86
CA GLY A 206 -2.43 -12.26 -20.24
C GLY A 206 -2.51 -13.74 -20.58
N GLU A 207 -1.96 -14.12 -21.74
CA GLU A 207 -1.88 -15.53 -22.15
C GLU A 207 -0.95 -16.33 -21.22
N LYS A 208 0.15 -15.71 -20.81
CA LYS A 208 1.08 -16.16 -19.78
C LYS A 208 1.13 -15.12 -18.66
N TRP A 209 1.70 -15.49 -17.52
CA TRP A 209 1.85 -14.65 -16.34
C TRP A 209 3.24 -14.82 -15.74
N PHE A 210 3.57 -13.94 -14.80
CA PHE A 210 4.86 -13.97 -14.11
C PHE A 210 5.07 -15.34 -13.43
N PRO A 211 6.24 -15.99 -13.60
CA PRO A 211 7.51 -15.43 -14.08
C PRO A 211 7.72 -15.44 -15.60
N ASP A 212 6.86 -16.10 -16.38
CA ASP A 212 7.06 -16.28 -17.83
C ASP A 212 6.69 -15.05 -18.67
N ASP A 213 5.89 -14.14 -18.11
CA ASP A 213 5.47 -12.88 -18.73
C ASP A 213 5.14 -11.82 -17.66
N LYS A 214 4.87 -10.58 -18.06
CA LYS A 214 4.65 -9.44 -17.16
C LYS A 214 3.29 -9.41 -16.45
N TRP A 215 2.39 -10.35 -16.76
CA TRP A 215 1.00 -10.32 -16.31
C TRP A 215 0.81 -10.97 -14.93
N MET A 216 -0.27 -10.59 -14.23
CA MET A 216 -0.55 -11.04 -12.87
C MET A 216 -0.80 -12.56 -12.80
N PRO A 217 -0.10 -13.31 -11.93
CA PRO A 217 -0.30 -14.74 -11.76
C PRO A 217 -1.65 -15.07 -11.10
N PRO A 218 -2.14 -16.33 -11.20
CA PRO A 218 -3.41 -16.79 -10.60
C PRO A 218 -3.64 -16.40 -9.16
N SER A 219 -2.61 -16.50 -8.33
CA SER A 219 -2.63 -16.20 -6.90
C SER A 219 -2.19 -14.76 -6.59
N GLY A 220 -1.79 -13.97 -7.59
CA GLY A 220 -1.35 -12.59 -7.41
C GLY A 220 -2.49 -11.68 -6.95
N VAL A 221 -2.19 -10.77 -6.02
CA VAL A 221 -3.17 -9.89 -5.38
C VAL A 221 -2.66 -8.46 -5.36
N GLN A 222 -3.48 -7.52 -5.80
CA GLN A 222 -3.21 -6.10 -5.57
C GLN A 222 -3.56 -5.77 -4.11
N VAL A 223 -2.60 -5.25 -3.36
CA VAL A 223 -2.81 -4.69 -2.01
C VAL A 223 -2.86 -3.17 -2.07
N GLY A 224 -3.35 -2.53 -1.01
CA GLY A 224 -3.33 -1.07 -0.90
C GLY A 224 -4.25 -0.52 0.18
N SER A 225 -4.13 0.78 0.42
CA SER A 225 -5.03 1.52 1.32
C SER A 225 -6.44 1.62 0.74
N VAL A 226 -7.43 1.53 1.63
CA VAL A 226 -8.84 1.92 1.40
C VAL A 226 -9.23 3.18 2.17
N TYR A 227 -8.28 3.84 2.86
CA TYR A 227 -8.46 5.17 3.46
C TYR A 227 -8.48 6.24 2.36
N ASP A 228 -9.48 7.11 2.39
CA ASP A 228 -9.73 8.15 1.39
C ASP A 228 -9.20 9.54 1.80
N GLY A 229 -8.62 9.65 3.00
CA GLY A 229 -8.00 10.88 3.47
C GLY A 229 -6.53 11.03 3.07
N ILE A 230 -5.94 12.15 3.48
CA ILE A 230 -4.53 12.49 3.26
C ILE A 230 -3.83 12.53 4.60
N GLY A 231 -2.61 11.99 4.66
CA GLY A 231 -1.79 11.97 5.87
C GLY A 231 -2.20 10.90 6.88
N ASP A 232 -1.77 11.06 8.13
CA ASP A 232 -2.15 10.19 9.24
C ASP A 232 -3.61 10.46 9.63
N PRO A 233 -4.50 9.44 9.62
CA PRO A 233 -5.90 9.59 9.98
C PRO A 233 -6.13 10.23 11.36
N THR A 234 -5.19 10.02 12.29
CA THR A 234 -5.31 10.50 13.68
C THR A 234 -4.79 11.92 13.89
N THR A 235 -4.13 12.53 12.90
CA THR A 235 -3.59 13.90 13.00
C THR A 235 -3.91 14.75 11.75
N PRO A 236 -5.20 14.90 11.40
CA PRO A 236 -5.58 15.57 10.17
C PRO A 236 -5.25 17.08 10.21
N GLY A 237 -4.21 17.47 9.48
CA GLY A 237 -3.82 18.87 9.32
C GLY A 237 -2.68 19.34 10.22
N TRP A 238 -2.10 18.48 11.06
CA TRP A 238 -0.90 18.79 11.84
C TRP A 238 0.11 17.63 11.82
N PRO A 239 1.40 17.90 12.05
CA PRO A 239 2.43 16.86 11.96
C PRO A 239 2.35 15.86 13.12
N SER A 240 2.50 14.58 12.79
CA SER A 240 2.51 13.45 13.73
C SER A 240 3.87 13.31 14.40
N THR A 241 4.26 14.30 15.21
CA THR A 241 5.59 14.37 15.84
C THR A 241 5.50 14.42 17.37
N GLY A 242 6.31 13.61 18.06
CA GLY A 242 6.38 13.62 19.52
C GLY A 242 5.03 13.31 20.17
N GLU A 243 4.73 14.00 21.28
CA GLU A 243 3.45 13.89 22.00
C GLU A 243 2.36 14.78 21.38
N CYS A 244 2.17 14.70 20.06
CA CYS A 244 1.09 15.42 19.37
C CYS A 244 -0.29 14.93 19.81
N GLU A 245 -1.29 15.83 19.77
CA GLU A 245 -2.69 15.48 19.94
C GLU A 245 -3.15 14.55 18.81
N ARG A 246 -3.98 13.55 19.14
CA ARG A 246 -4.51 12.58 18.20
C ARG A 246 -6.02 12.43 18.39
N LEU A 247 -6.73 12.33 17.27
CA LEU A 247 -8.13 11.97 17.26
C LEU A 247 -8.34 10.55 17.82
N SER A 248 -9.47 10.34 18.50
CA SER A 248 -9.92 9.00 18.88
C SER A 248 -10.38 8.19 17.66
N ASP A 249 -10.50 6.87 17.82
CA ASP A 249 -10.99 6.01 16.73
C ASP A 249 -12.42 6.42 16.30
N GLU A 250 -13.27 6.86 17.22
CA GLU A 250 -14.61 7.38 16.92
C GLU A 250 -14.57 8.68 16.11
N GLU A 251 -13.69 9.62 16.46
CA GLU A 251 -13.52 10.87 15.72
C GLU A 251 -13.00 10.62 14.30
N VAL A 252 -12.11 9.62 14.13
CA VAL A 252 -11.62 9.18 12.82
C VAL A 252 -12.75 8.56 11.99
N ASP A 253 -13.59 7.70 12.58
CA ASP A 253 -14.77 7.11 11.93
C ASP A 253 -15.77 8.20 11.48
N GLU A 254 -16.05 9.19 12.34
CA GLU A 254 -16.95 10.31 12.05
C GLU A 254 -16.41 11.23 10.93
N GLY A 255 -15.09 11.26 10.75
CA GLY A 255 -14.43 11.98 9.66
C GLY A 255 -14.76 11.43 8.26
N GLY A 256 -15.30 10.22 8.16
CA GLY A 256 -15.85 9.66 6.92
C GLY A 256 -14.82 9.23 5.86
N ASN A 257 -13.52 9.28 6.19
CA ASN A 257 -12.44 8.90 5.27
C ASN A 257 -12.01 7.42 5.43
N VAL A 258 -12.39 6.77 6.54
CA VAL A 258 -12.13 5.34 6.78
C VAL A 258 -13.37 4.50 6.43
N PRO A 259 -13.20 3.33 5.82
CA PRO A 259 -14.35 2.46 5.53
C PRO A 259 -15.02 1.90 6.79
N LEU A 260 -16.34 1.74 6.72
CA LEU A 260 -17.17 1.28 7.83
C LEU A 260 -17.59 -0.20 7.72
N ILE A 261 -17.15 -0.92 6.68
CA ILE A 261 -17.41 -2.34 6.47
C ILE A 261 -16.11 -3.10 6.15
N PRO A 262 -16.00 -4.39 6.52
CA PRO A 262 -14.81 -5.17 6.25
C PRO A 262 -14.61 -5.36 4.75
N SER A 263 -13.33 -5.40 4.33
CA SER A 263 -12.98 -5.72 2.96
C SER A 263 -11.70 -6.54 2.85
N LEU A 264 -11.59 -7.36 1.80
CA LEU A 264 -10.36 -8.10 1.47
C LEU A 264 -9.99 -7.98 -0.01
N PRO A 265 -8.69 -7.84 -0.32
CA PRO A 265 -8.19 -8.06 -1.66
C PRO A 265 -8.04 -9.57 -1.91
N ILE A 266 -8.46 -10.06 -3.07
CA ILE A 266 -8.34 -11.47 -3.45
C ILE A 266 -7.75 -11.61 -4.84
N SER A 267 -7.22 -12.80 -5.13
CA SER A 267 -6.63 -13.11 -6.42
C SER A 267 -7.72 -13.29 -7.49
N TRP A 268 -7.33 -13.29 -8.77
CA TRP A 268 -8.31 -13.58 -9.82
C TRP A 268 -8.73 -15.04 -9.82
N ALA A 269 -7.89 -15.99 -9.38
CA ALA A 269 -8.29 -17.38 -9.23
C ALA A 269 -9.41 -17.53 -8.17
N ASP A 270 -9.27 -16.84 -7.03
CA ASP A 270 -10.27 -16.81 -5.98
C ASP A 270 -11.54 -16.08 -6.44
N GLY A 271 -11.40 -14.94 -7.11
CA GLY A 271 -12.50 -14.19 -7.71
C GLY A 271 -13.31 -15.02 -8.71
N ASP A 272 -12.64 -15.71 -9.63
CA ASP A 272 -13.28 -16.60 -10.60
C ASP A 272 -13.99 -17.79 -9.92
N ALA A 273 -13.42 -18.33 -8.84
CA ALA A 273 -14.07 -19.38 -8.06
C ALA A 273 -15.38 -18.87 -7.41
N ILE A 274 -15.39 -17.63 -6.91
CA ILE A 274 -16.61 -16.99 -6.38
C ILE A 274 -17.61 -16.72 -7.50
N ILE A 275 -17.18 -16.10 -8.62
CA ILE A 275 -18.04 -15.77 -9.77
C ILE A 275 -18.82 -17.00 -10.26
N ARG A 276 -18.18 -18.18 -10.34
CA ARG A 276 -18.85 -19.43 -10.79
C ARG A 276 -20.05 -19.82 -9.93
N THR A 277 -20.12 -19.32 -8.70
CA THR A 277 -21.21 -19.59 -7.76
C THR A 277 -22.29 -18.51 -7.75
N ILE A 278 -22.07 -17.39 -8.44
CA ILE A 278 -23.05 -16.32 -8.53
C ILE A 278 -24.08 -16.68 -9.62
N GLY A 279 -25.33 -16.75 -9.21
CA GLY A 279 -26.51 -16.97 -10.03
C GLY A 279 -27.18 -15.65 -10.43
N GLY A 280 -28.49 -15.70 -10.69
CA GLY A 280 -29.24 -14.53 -11.11
C GLY A 280 -29.03 -14.15 -12.58
N LYS A 281 -29.27 -12.87 -12.90
CA LYS A 281 -29.20 -12.36 -14.28
C LYS A 281 -27.75 -12.39 -14.79
N VAL A 282 -27.58 -12.65 -16.08
CA VAL A 282 -26.29 -12.50 -16.75
C VAL A 282 -25.91 -11.02 -16.73
N ALA A 283 -24.67 -10.71 -16.34
CA ALA A 283 -24.16 -9.35 -16.32
C ALA A 283 -24.06 -8.79 -17.75
N ASN A 284 -24.09 -7.47 -17.90
CA ASN A 284 -23.96 -6.80 -19.19
C ASN A 284 -22.66 -7.23 -19.92
N VAL A 285 -22.64 -7.10 -21.24
CA VAL A 285 -21.52 -7.59 -22.07
C VAL A 285 -20.19 -6.95 -21.66
N ASP A 286 -20.20 -5.65 -21.36
CA ASP A 286 -19.04 -4.89 -20.90
C ASP A 286 -18.60 -5.28 -19.47
N TRP A 287 -19.49 -5.91 -18.69
CA TRP A 287 -19.21 -6.39 -17.34
C TRP A 287 -18.58 -7.78 -17.32
N GLN A 288 -18.62 -8.53 -18.42
CA GLN A 288 -18.00 -9.85 -18.49
C GLN A 288 -16.48 -9.79 -18.26
N GLY A 289 -15.91 -10.93 -17.86
CA GLY A 289 -14.47 -11.15 -17.71
C GLY A 289 -13.74 -11.30 -19.05
N GLY A 290 -12.49 -11.78 -18.97
CA GLY A 290 -11.62 -11.98 -20.12
C GLY A 290 -11.95 -13.26 -20.91
N LYS A 291 -11.13 -13.55 -21.93
CA LYS A 291 -11.14 -14.83 -22.62
C LYS A 291 -10.89 -15.95 -21.59
N ASP A 292 -11.73 -16.98 -21.61
CA ASP A 292 -11.74 -18.14 -20.69
C ASP A 292 -12.28 -17.88 -19.27
N SER A 293 -12.75 -16.66 -18.97
CA SER A 293 -13.49 -16.40 -17.73
C SER A 293 -14.86 -17.11 -17.74
N PRO A 294 -15.39 -17.53 -16.58
CA PRO A 294 -16.76 -18.00 -16.47
C PRO A 294 -17.76 -16.91 -16.92
N ILE A 295 -19.01 -17.28 -17.19
CA ILE A 295 -20.06 -16.29 -17.45
C ILE A 295 -20.36 -15.54 -16.15
N TYR A 296 -20.17 -14.22 -16.17
CA TYR A 296 -20.41 -13.37 -15.00
C TYR A 296 -21.91 -13.13 -14.88
N ARG A 297 -22.43 -13.36 -13.68
CA ARG A 297 -23.80 -13.04 -13.28
C ARG A 297 -23.76 -12.11 -12.08
N VAL A 298 -24.84 -11.37 -11.88
CA VAL A 298 -24.90 -10.28 -10.89
C VAL A 298 -25.39 -10.72 -9.50
N GLY A 299 -25.96 -11.92 -9.37
CA GLY A 299 -26.50 -12.40 -8.10
C GLY A 299 -27.85 -11.74 -7.74
N PRO A 300 -28.22 -11.66 -6.45
CA PRO A 300 -27.46 -12.17 -5.29
C PRO A 300 -27.47 -13.70 -5.18
N GLY A 301 -26.39 -14.29 -4.64
CA GLY A 301 -26.31 -15.71 -4.31
C GLY A 301 -26.31 -16.63 -5.55
N PRO A 302 -26.59 -17.94 -5.44
CA PRO A 302 -27.03 -18.65 -4.23
C PRO A 302 -25.93 -18.86 -3.18
N ALA A 303 -24.66 -18.71 -3.53
CA ALA A 303 -23.59 -18.89 -2.55
C ALA A 303 -23.54 -17.77 -1.51
N ILE A 304 -23.20 -18.15 -0.28
CA ILE A 304 -23.02 -17.26 0.86
C ILE A 304 -21.52 -17.15 1.13
N ALA A 305 -20.98 -15.94 1.05
CA ALA A 305 -19.63 -15.65 1.49
C ALA A 305 -19.64 -15.35 2.99
N ASN A 306 -18.63 -15.86 3.70
CA ASN A 306 -18.28 -15.44 5.05
C ASN A 306 -16.85 -14.89 4.98
N LEU A 307 -16.77 -13.58 5.14
CA LEU A 307 -15.57 -12.76 5.18
C LEU A 307 -15.33 -12.36 6.63
N SER A 308 -14.13 -12.58 7.14
CA SER A 308 -13.70 -12.07 8.45
C SER A 308 -12.32 -11.45 8.31
N TYR A 309 -12.16 -10.24 8.84
CA TYR A 309 -10.91 -9.49 8.85
C TYR A 309 -10.72 -8.84 10.22
N GLU A 310 -9.51 -8.94 10.74
CA GLU A 310 -9.07 -8.28 11.95
C GLU A 310 -7.75 -7.56 11.64
N GLY A 311 -7.81 -6.24 11.62
CA GLY A 311 -6.65 -5.36 11.55
C GLY A 311 -6.30 -4.81 12.92
N GLN A 312 -5.01 -4.53 13.11
CA GLN A 312 -4.51 -3.80 14.26
C GLN A 312 -3.98 -2.45 13.79
N GLN A 313 -4.46 -1.37 14.42
CA GLN A 313 -3.85 -0.05 14.31
C GLN A 313 -2.67 0.04 15.28
N VAL A 314 -1.53 0.54 14.79
CA VAL A 314 -0.33 0.78 15.57
C VAL A 314 0.23 2.15 15.23
N ILE A 315 0.73 2.86 16.23
CA ILE A 315 1.58 4.03 15.99
C ILE A 315 2.97 3.51 15.65
N SER A 316 3.47 3.84 14.46
CA SER A 316 4.78 3.40 13.98
C SER A 316 5.53 4.55 13.36
N THR A 317 6.84 4.58 13.61
CA THR A 317 7.71 5.62 13.06
C THR A 317 7.94 5.37 11.57
N ILE A 318 7.61 6.35 10.74
CA ILE A 318 8.03 6.44 9.33
C ILE A 318 9.13 7.47 9.19
N GLN A 319 9.96 7.33 8.17
CA GLN A 319 11.12 8.20 7.95
C GLN A 319 11.11 8.76 6.53
N ASN A 320 11.16 10.07 6.43
CA ASN A 320 11.42 10.77 5.18
C ASN A 320 12.92 11.09 5.09
N VAL A 321 13.53 10.79 3.94
CA VAL A 321 14.87 11.27 3.62
C VAL A 321 14.74 12.59 2.88
N ILE A 322 15.22 13.68 3.48
CA ILE A 322 15.16 15.01 2.88
C ILE A 322 16.57 15.40 2.47
N ALA A 323 16.77 15.62 1.18
CA ALA A 323 18.02 16.08 0.59
C ALA A 323 17.81 17.47 -0.04
N VAL A 324 18.74 18.39 0.19
CA VAL A 324 18.62 19.78 -0.26
C VAL A 324 19.88 20.19 -1.01
N ILE A 325 19.69 20.70 -2.22
CA ILE A 325 20.71 21.44 -2.98
C ILE A 325 20.28 22.90 -2.96
N GLU A 326 21.05 23.75 -2.28
CA GLU A 326 20.72 25.16 -2.12
C GLU A 326 20.88 25.91 -3.46
N GLY A 327 19.84 26.65 -3.85
CA GLY A 327 19.82 27.46 -5.07
C GLY A 327 20.81 28.62 -5.00
N GLU A 328 21.39 28.98 -6.15
CA GLU A 328 22.38 30.06 -6.21
C GLU A 328 21.77 31.45 -6.09
N GLU A 329 20.79 31.73 -6.95
CA GLU A 329 20.17 33.06 -7.06
C GLU A 329 18.98 33.18 -6.11
N GLU A 330 18.22 32.10 -5.93
CA GLU A 330 16.98 32.06 -5.16
C GLU A 330 16.97 30.91 -4.14
N PRO A 331 17.82 30.94 -3.08
CA PRO A 331 17.89 29.87 -2.07
C PRO A 331 16.59 29.70 -1.26
N ASP A 332 15.70 30.69 -1.27
CA ASP A 332 14.36 30.67 -0.65
C ASP A 332 13.27 30.13 -1.60
N ARG A 333 13.60 29.76 -2.84
CA ARG A 333 12.69 29.15 -3.80
C ARG A 333 12.96 27.66 -3.91
N TYR A 334 11.94 26.86 -3.59
CA TYR A 334 12.04 25.42 -3.60
C TYR A 334 11.46 24.82 -4.88
N ALA A 335 12.23 23.96 -5.53
CA ALA A 335 11.73 22.98 -6.47
C ALA A 335 11.78 21.60 -5.80
N SER A 336 10.63 20.98 -5.57
CA SER A 336 10.55 19.68 -4.90
C SER A 336 10.43 18.54 -5.90
N LEU A 337 11.25 17.50 -5.71
CA LEU A 337 11.11 16.21 -6.36
C LEU A 337 10.90 15.15 -5.28
N THR A 338 9.81 14.38 -5.37
CA THR A 338 9.38 13.46 -4.32
C THR A 338 9.08 12.08 -4.89
N PHE A 339 9.56 11.05 -4.21
CA PHE A 339 9.31 9.65 -4.53
C PHE A 339 8.97 8.89 -3.25
N ASN A 340 8.08 7.90 -3.36
CA ASN A 340 7.81 6.95 -2.30
C ASN A 340 8.44 5.61 -2.67
N PHE A 341 9.16 5.02 -1.71
CA PHE A 341 9.68 3.66 -1.81
C PHE A 341 8.79 2.75 -0.97
N SER A 342 7.67 2.33 -1.53
CA SER A 342 6.63 1.52 -0.86
C SER A 342 6.28 0.28 -1.65
#